data_AF-A0A1F6JHH3-F1
#
_entry.id   AF-A0A1F6JHH3-F1
#
_cell.length_a   1.000
_cell.length_b   1.000
_cell.length_c   1.000
_cell.angle_alpha   90.00
_cell.angle_beta   90.00
_cell.angle_gamma   90.00
#
_symmetry.space_group_name_H-M   'P 1'
#
loop_
_entity.id
_entity.type
_entity.pdbx_description
1 polymer ?
#
loop_
_entity_poly.entity_id
_entity_poly.type
_entity_poly.pdbx_seq_one_letter_code
_entity_poly.pdbx_strand_id
1 'polypeptide(L)'
;MNTKVVGAIVVLVLLLGIGGFLVLGQNKQANQTATNITPTTVQNEKSTTDIWGILSKGTNQKCDFSYMTSDSSSTGTFYFSGKKMRGDITSKNEGKTSVFYLIRDGDTNYMWGTDLEAGFKMTLKEEDLKTNQQFVQYFNSDQKVDYKCTPWLVDASKFTPPSNIKFTDLSSFTLPKSGAGASCSTCNYLSGDDKASCLQQLNCPSE
;
A
#
# COMPACT_ATOMS: atom_id res chain seq x y z
N MET A 1 82.46 19.58 -2.89
CA MET A 1 81.40 18.57 -3.11
C MET A 1 81.69 17.87 -4.43
N ASN A 2 81.89 16.55 -4.42
CA ASN A 2 82.49 15.80 -5.53
C ASN A 2 81.66 15.85 -6.81
N THR A 3 82.31 16.03 -7.97
CA THR A 3 81.69 16.05 -9.30
C THR A 3 80.92 14.76 -9.63
N LYS A 4 81.22 13.64 -8.94
CA LYS A 4 80.46 12.39 -9.02
C LYS A 4 79.10 12.41 -8.28
N VAL A 5 78.90 13.35 -7.36
CA VAL A 5 77.62 13.56 -6.64
C VAL A 5 76.67 14.45 -7.45
N VAL A 6 77.21 15.39 -8.22
CA VAL A 6 76.43 16.30 -9.08
C VAL A 6 75.79 15.54 -10.27
N GLY A 7 76.49 14.56 -10.85
CA GLY A 7 75.95 13.72 -11.92
C GLY A 7 74.81 12.80 -11.48
N ALA A 8 74.85 12.30 -10.25
CA ALA A 8 73.80 11.42 -9.71
C ALA A 8 72.51 12.19 -9.36
N ILE A 9 72.63 13.44 -8.91
CA ILE A 9 71.48 14.29 -8.54
C ILE A 9 70.74 14.80 -9.79
N VAL A 10 71.45 15.12 -10.89
CA VAL A 10 70.81 15.61 -12.13
C VAL A 10 70.00 14.52 -12.84
N VAL A 11 70.45 13.25 -12.80
CA VAL A 11 69.70 12.11 -13.37
C VAL A 11 68.47 11.77 -12.53
N LEU A 12 68.56 11.90 -11.20
CA LEU A 12 67.42 11.69 -10.29
C LEU A 12 66.35 12.79 -10.43
N VAL A 13 66.75 14.04 -10.66
CA VAL A 13 65.82 15.16 -10.89
C VAL A 13 65.18 15.10 -12.29
N LEU A 14 65.90 14.63 -13.32
CA LEU A 14 65.33 14.44 -14.67
C LEU A 14 64.34 13.27 -14.76
N LEU A 15 64.55 12.18 -13.99
CA LEU A 15 63.60 11.06 -13.93
C LEU A 15 62.34 11.39 -13.10
N LEU A 16 62.43 12.32 -12.14
CA LEU A 16 61.28 12.80 -11.37
C LEU A 16 60.51 13.94 -12.07
N GLY A 17 61.11 14.60 -13.06
CA GLY A 17 60.54 15.77 -13.74
C GLY A 17 59.56 15.49 -14.90
N ILE A 18 59.56 14.28 -15.48
CA ILE A 18 58.68 13.94 -16.62
C ILE A 18 57.38 13.24 -16.17
N GLY A 19 57.30 12.73 -14.94
CA GLY A 19 56.08 12.11 -14.40
C GLY A 19 55.05 13.08 -13.82
N GLY A 20 55.39 14.36 -13.62
CA GLY A 20 54.59 15.30 -12.83
C GLY A 20 53.65 16.23 -13.60
N PHE A 21 53.69 16.27 -14.94
CA PHE A 21 53.01 17.32 -15.72
C PHE A 21 51.86 16.86 -16.63
N LEU A 22 51.43 15.60 -16.54
CA LEU A 22 50.27 15.09 -17.29
C LEU A 22 49.13 14.52 -16.43
N VAL A 23 49.03 14.91 -15.14
CA VAL A 23 47.87 14.55 -14.28
C VAL A 23 47.51 15.69 -13.32
N LEU A 24 47.41 16.92 -13.82
CA LEU A 24 46.73 18.02 -13.11
C LEU A 24 45.78 18.74 -14.08
N GLY A 25 44.78 17.97 -14.50
CA GLY A 25 43.60 18.40 -15.26
C GLY A 25 42.38 17.61 -14.78
N GLN A 26 41.97 17.90 -13.54
CA GLN A 26 40.61 17.71 -12.98
C GLN A 26 40.12 16.27 -12.70
N ASN A 27 40.48 15.80 -11.51
CA ASN A 27 39.79 14.75 -10.76
C ASN A 27 38.45 15.25 -10.18
N LYS A 28 37.37 14.48 -10.40
CA LYS A 28 36.54 13.88 -9.34
C LYS A 28 35.93 12.56 -9.83
N GLN A 29 36.78 11.57 -10.10
CA GLN A 29 36.35 10.16 -10.05
C GLN A 29 36.32 9.73 -8.59
N ALA A 30 35.15 9.31 -8.14
CA ALA A 30 34.93 8.82 -6.80
C ALA A 30 35.73 7.52 -6.57
N ASN A 31 36.40 7.46 -5.42
CA ASN A 31 37.13 6.31 -4.90
C ASN A 31 36.33 5.02 -5.08
N GLN A 32 36.83 4.11 -5.91
CA GLN A 32 36.56 2.69 -5.78
C GLN A 32 37.39 2.17 -4.60
N THR A 33 36.84 2.35 -3.40
CA THR A 33 37.06 1.39 -2.33
C THR A 33 36.39 0.11 -2.81
N ALA A 34 37.13 -1.00 -2.84
CA ALA A 34 36.55 -2.34 -2.90
C ALA A 34 35.76 -2.55 -1.60
N THR A 35 34.57 -1.98 -1.56
CA THR A 35 33.56 -2.31 -0.57
C THR A 35 33.15 -3.73 -0.92
N ASN A 36 33.43 -4.67 -0.03
CA ASN A 36 32.72 -5.94 -0.01
C ASN A 36 31.25 -5.62 -0.28
N ILE A 37 30.76 -6.01 -1.46
CA ILE A 37 29.34 -6.19 -1.65
C ILE A 37 29.05 -7.46 -0.86
N THR A 38 29.05 -7.32 0.47
CA THR A 38 28.10 -8.06 1.29
C THR A 38 26.79 -7.83 0.55
N PRO A 39 26.09 -8.87 0.10
CA PRO A 39 24.72 -8.69 -0.30
C PRO A 39 24.13 -7.88 0.85
N THR A 40 23.63 -6.67 0.59
CA THR A 40 22.62 -6.15 1.49
C THR A 40 21.55 -7.21 1.38
N THR A 41 21.60 -8.16 2.31
CA THR A 41 20.46 -8.94 2.72
C THR A 41 19.42 -7.87 2.76
N VAL A 42 18.51 -7.89 1.78
CA VAL A 42 17.18 -7.38 2.02
C VAL A 42 16.84 -8.15 3.26
N GLN A 43 17.07 -7.51 4.41
CA GLN A 43 16.60 -8.02 5.65
C GLN A 43 15.12 -8.02 5.33
N ASN A 44 14.62 -9.20 5.01
CA ASN A 44 13.28 -9.59 5.31
C ASN A 44 13.19 -9.39 6.83
N GLU A 45 13.19 -8.13 7.25
CA GLU A 45 12.43 -7.71 8.38
C GLU A 45 11.06 -8.17 7.99
N LYS A 46 10.71 -9.30 8.58
CA LYS A 46 9.36 -9.82 8.72
C LYS A 46 8.60 -8.79 9.57
N SER A 47 8.53 -7.56 9.06
CA SER A 47 7.80 -6.46 9.61
C SER A 47 6.41 -6.66 9.06
N THR A 48 5.61 -7.40 9.82
CA THR A 48 4.16 -7.51 9.61
C THR A 48 3.60 -6.09 9.65
N THR A 49 3.63 -5.42 8.51
CA THR A 49 3.26 -4.02 8.40
C THR A 49 1.77 -3.99 8.14
N ASP A 50 1.03 -3.37 9.05
CA ASP A 50 -0.39 -3.06 8.84
C ASP A 50 -0.54 -2.13 7.62
N ILE A 51 -1.53 -2.42 6.78
CA ILE A 51 -1.86 -1.65 5.58
C ILE A 51 -2.08 -0.16 5.88
N TRP A 52 -2.64 0.15 7.06
CA TRP A 52 -2.83 1.53 7.51
C TRP A 52 -1.52 2.22 7.86
N GLY A 53 -0.53 1.48 8.36
CA GLY A 53 0.82 1.97 8.55
C GLY A 53 1.48 2.36 7.23
N ILE A 54 1.24 1.59 6.16
CA ILE A 54 1.71 1.88 4.81
C ILE A 54 1.06 3.16 4.27
N LEU A 55 -0.28 3.27 4.38
CA LEU A 55 -1.03 4.46 3.97
C LEU A 55 -0.60 5.72 4.75
N SER A 56 -0.36 5.58 6.05
CA SER A 56 0.02 6.68 6.93
C SER A 56 1.33 7.34 6.52
N LYS A 57 2.30 6.57 5.98
CA LYS A 57 3.58 7.08 5.46
C LYS A 57 3.41 8.07 4.31
N GLY A 58 2.29 8.02 3.57
CA GLY A 58 2.00 8.96 2.49
C GLY A 58 2.91 8.83 1.25
N THR A 59 3.68 7.75 1.15
CA THR A 59 4.64 7.52 0.06
C THR A 59 3.97 6.85 -1.14
N ASN A 60 4.44 7.18 -2.34
CA ASN A 60 3.95 6.55 -3.57
C ASN A 60 4.60 5.18 -3.74
N GLN A 61 3.82 4.12 -3.51
CA GLN A 61 4.32 2.74 -3.63
C GLN A 61 3.24 1.78 -4.12
N LYS A 62 3.68 0.72 -4.78
CA LYS A 62 2.89 -0.45 -5.12
C LYS A 62 3.32 -1.60 -4.22
N CYS A 63 2.39 -2.19 -3.47
CA CYS A 63 2.65 -3.27 -2.54
C CYS A 63 1.91 -4.53 -2.95
N ASP A 64 2.64 -5.58 -3.32
CA ASP A 64 2.06 -6.88 -3.61
C ASP A 64 2.04 -7.74 -2.34
N PHE A 65 0.97 -8.51 -2.12
CA PHE A 65 0.86 -9.42 -0.98
C PHE A 65 0.35 -10.80 -1.41
N SER A 66 0.69 -11.80 -0.59
CA SER A 66 0.18 -13.15 -0.71
C SER A 66 0.02 -13.75 0.67
N TYR A 67 -1.14 -14.35 0.91
CA TYR A 67 -1.51 -15.04 2.14
C TYR A 67 -2.15 -16.38 1.79
N MET A 68 -1.79 -17.44 2.50
CA MET A 68 -2.31 -18.78 2.24
C MET A 68 -2.39 -19.58 3.54
N THR A 69 -3.49 -20.30 3.70
CA THR A 69 -3.74 -21.30 4.75
C THR A 69 -4.01 -22.67 4.11
N SER A 70 -4.38 -23.68 4.90
CA SER A 70 -4.83 -24.98 4.38
C SER A 70 -6.06 -24.87 3.49
N ASP A 71 -6.96 -23.95 3.81
CA ASP A 71 -8.33 -23.93 3.26
C ASP A 71 -8.63 -22.68 2.42
N SER A 72 -7.76 -21.67 2.51
CA SER A 72 -7.91 -20.38 1.83
C SER A 72 -6.61 -19.82 1.28
N SER A 73 -6.71 -19.03 0.22
CA SER A 73 -5.62 -18.16 -0.22
C SER A 73 -6.13 -16.78 -0.61
N SER A 74 -5.29 -15.77 -0.46
CA SER A 74 -5.57 -14.40 -0.89
C SER A 74 -4.30 -13.77 -1.44
N THR A 75 -4.41 -13.11 -2.58
CA THR A 75 -3.32 -12.38 -3.22
C THR A 75 -3.84 -11.04 -3.68
N GLY A 76 -2.97 -10.06 -3.79
CA GLY A 76 -3.40 -8.79 -4.32
C GLY A 76 -2.31 -7.76 -4.41
N THR A 77 -2.70 -6.61 -4.94
CA THR A 77 -1.86 -5.45 -5.10
C THR A 77 -2.55 -4.24 -4.49
N PHE A 78 -1.82 -3.52 -3.65
CA PHE A 78 -2.20 -2.19 -3.20
C PHE A 78 -1.38 -1.12 -3.90
N TYR A 79 -2.04 -0.05 -4.32
CA TYR A 79 -1.41 1.14 -4.87
C TYR A 79 -1.65 2.31 -3.93
N PHE A 80 -0.59 3.05 -3.61
CA PHE A 80 -0.62 4.18 -2.69
C PHE A 80 -0.14 5.44 -3.38
N SER A 81 -0.82 6.55 -3.14
CA SER A 81 -0.39 7.89 -3.56
C SER A 81 -0.82 8.93 -2.53
N GLY A 82 0.12 9.41 -1.71
CA GLY A 82 -0.24 10.26 -0.57
C GLY A 82 -1.22 9.54 0.36
N LYS A 83 -2.40 10.12 0.57
CA LYS A 83 -3.49 9.53 1.37
C LYS A 83 -4.48 8.69 0.55
N LYS A 84 -4.20 8.44 -0.72
CA LYS A 84 -5.04 7.60 -1.58
C LYS A 84 -4.55 6.15 -1.56
N MET A 85 -5.49 5.22 -1.61
CA MET A 85 -5.25 3.79 -1.66
C MET A 85 -6.15 3.12 -2.69
N ARG A 86 -5.62 2.16 -3.44
CA ARG A 86 -6.38 1.22 -4.27
C ARG A 86 -5.97 -0.19 -3.88
N GLY A 87 -6.91 -1.08 -3.63
CA GLY A 87 -6.69 -2.50 -3.44
C GLY A 87 -7.35 -3.30 -4.58
N ASP A 88 -6.58 -4.20 -5.17
CA ASP A 88 -7.04 -5.23 -6.11
C ASP A 88 -6.73 -6.59 -5.47
N ILE A 89 -7.76 -7.29 -4.97
CA ILE A 89 -7.61 -8.49 -4.15
C ILE A 89 -8.34 -9.67 -4.79
N THR A 90 -7.67 -10.80 -4.90
CA THR A 90 -8.27 -12.08 -5.31
C THR A 90 -8.12 -13.09 -4.19
N SER A 91 -9.22 -13.67 -3.76
CA SER A 91 -9.28 -14.69 -2.72
C SER A 91 -9.85 -15.99 -3.27
N LYS A 92 -9.39 -17.11 -2.73
CA LYS A 92 -9.90 -18.45 -3.03
C LYS A 92 -10.22 -19.16 -1.73
N ASN A 93 -11.47 -19.59 -1.56
CA ASN A 93 -11.96 -20.34 -0.40
C ASN A 93 -12.76 -21.53 -0.91
N GLU A 94 -12.47 -22.74 -0.44
CA GLU A 94 -13.23 -23.97 -0.78
C GLU A 94 -13.45 -24.16 -2.30
N GLY A 95 -12.46 -23.78 -3.12
CA GLY A 95 -12.54 -23.87 -4.57
C GLY A 95 -13.28 -22.73 -5.28
N LYS A 96 -13.99 -21.85 -4.55
CA LYS A 96 -14.59 -20.63 -5.09
C LYS A 96 -13.56 -19.50 -5.14
N THR A 97 -13.46 -18.81 -6.27
CA THR A 97 -12.63 -17.61 -6.44
C THR A 97 -13.50 -16.37 -6.37
N SER A 98 -13.07 -15.40 -5.57
CA SER A 98 -13.73 -14.12 -5.39
C SER A 98 -12.74 -12.98 -5.62
N VAL A 99 -13.20 -11.90 -6.22
CA VAL A 99 -12.40 -10.69 -6.43
C VAL A 99 -13.03 -9.54 -5.68
N PHE A 100 -12.22 -8.79 -4.96
CA PHE A 100 -12.61 -7.64 -4.17
C PHE A 100 -11.73 -6.44 -4.51
N TYR A 101 -12.37 -5.28 -4.64
CA TYR A 101 -11.73 -4.04 -5.02
C TYR A 101 -12.11 -2.93 -4.04
N LEU A 102 -11.15 -2.05 -3.77
CA LEU A 102 -11.26 -1.00 -2.78
C LEU A 102 -10.55 0.26 -3.31
N ILE A 103 -11.21 1.42 -3.29
CA ILE A 103 -10.55 2.72 -3.42
C ILE A 103 -10.80 3.52 -2.15
N ARG A 104 -9.77 4.18 -1.63
CA ARG A 104 -9.88 5.27 -0.65
C ARG A 104 -9.25 6.53 -1.22
N ASP A 105 -10.01 7.63 -1.23
CA ASP A 105 -9.54 8.97 -1.57
C ASP A 105 -10.03 9.95 -0.49
N GLY A 106 -9.09 10.35 0.39
CA GLY A 106 -9.46 11.02 1.64
C GLY A 106 -10.34 10.10 2.48
N ASP A 107 -11.52 10.60 2.89
CA ASP A 107 -12.51 9.81 3.64
C ASP A 107 -13.53 9.11 2.75
N THR A 108 -13.47 9.27 1.43
CA THR A 108 -14.39 8.60 0.50
C THR A 108 -13.85 7.23 0.14
N ASN A 109 -14.64 6.20 0.39
CA ASN A 109 -14.28 4.81 0.15
C ASN A 109 -15.27 4.19 -0.83
N TYR A 110 -14.74 3.45 -1.81
CA TYR A 110 -15.50 2.68 -2.78
C TYR A 110 -15.11 1.22 -2.64
N MET A 111 -16.09 0.32 -2.65
CA MET A 111 -15.88 -1.12 -2.56
C MET A 111 -16.77 -1.83 -3.58
N TRP A 112 -16.24 -2.83 -4.26
CA TRP A 112 -17.02 -3.67 -5.19
C TRP A 112 -16.30 -5.00 -5.39
N GLY A 113 -17.00 -6.02 -5.92
CA GLY A 113 -16.41 -7.34 -6.08
C GLY A 113 -17.41 -8.35 -6.62
N THR A 114 -16.95 -9.58 -6.82
CA THR A 114 -17.78 -10.68 -7.37
C THR A 114 -18.81 -11.21 -6.38
N ASP A 115 -18.56 -11.06 -5.08
CA ASP A 115 -19.47 -11.49 -4.01
C ASP A 115 -20.40 -10.36 -3.53
N LEU A 116 -20.37 -9.21 -4.21
CA LEU A 116 -21.23 -8.06 -3.90
C LEU A 116 -22.22 -7.86 -5.05
N GLU A 117 -23.51 -7.72 -4.72
CA GLU A 117 -24.56 -7.47 -5.73
C GLU A 117 -24.40 -6.10 -6.42
N ALA A 118 -23.84 -5.13 -5.70
CA ALA A 118 -23.55 -3.79 -6.19
C ALA A 118 -22.27 -3.23 -5.56
N GLY A 119 -21.73 -2.15 -6.15
CA GLY A 119 -20.68 -1.38 -5.49
C GLY A 119 -21.25 -0.54 -4.36
N PHE A 120 -20.44 -0.27 -3.33
CA PHE A 120 -20.80 0.62 -2.22
C PHE A 120 -19.85 1.79 -2.17
N LYS A 121 -20.40 2.96 -1.84
CA LYS A 121 -19.65 4.18 -1.53
C LYS A 121 -19.97 4.60 -0.11
N MET A 122 -18.95 4.96 0.67
CA MET A 122 -19.13 5.45 2.04
C MET A 122 -18.12 6.55 2.36
N THR A 123 -18.50 7.49 3.22
CA THR A 123 -17.61 8.54 3.73
C THR A 123 -17.30 8.26 5.18
N LEU A 124 -16.15 7.67 5.44
CA LEU A 124 -15.69 7.29 6.78
C LEU A 124 -14.21 7.63 6.93
N LYS A 125 -13.87 8.15 8.11
CA LYS A 125 -12.48 8.36 8.51
C LYS A 125 -11.78 7.03 8.73
N GLU A 126 -10.46 7.06 8.74
CA GLU A 126 -9.64 5.87 8.97
C GLU A 126 -9.97 5.20 10.32
N GLU A 127 -10.13 5.97 11.39
CA GLU A 127 -10.49 5.45 12.71
C GLU A 127 -11.85 4.72 12.71
N ASP A 128 -12.80 5.21 11.93
CA ASP A 128 -14.14 4.63 11.83
C ASP A 128 -14.12 3.35 10.99
N LEU A 129 -13.31 3.31 9.91
CA LEU A 129 -13.18 2.12 9.07
C LEU A 129 -12.61 0.92 9.82
N LYS A 130 -11.61 1.15 10.67
CA LYS A 130 -10.99 0.09 11.50
C LYS A 130 -11.98 -0.57 12.45
N THR A 131 -13.03 0.14 12.85
CA THR A 131 -14.02 -0.35 13.81
C THR A 131 -15.37 -0.67 13.17
N ASN A 132 -15.54 -0.39 11.88
CA ASN A 132 -16.78 -0.64 11.16
C ASN A 132 -16.91 -2.14 10.83
N GLN A 133 -17.89 -2.81 11.44
CA GLN A 133 -18.09 -4.25 11.28
C GLN A 133 -18.35 -4.67 9.84
N GLN A 134 -19.11 -3.88 9.07
CA GLN A 134 -19.39 -4.16 7.66
C GLN A 134 -18.10 -4.10 6.83
N PHE A 135 -17.29 -3.07 7.05
CA PHE A 135 -16.01 -2.91 6.35
C PHE A 135 -15.04 -4.05 6.69
N VAL A 136 -14.89 -4.38 7.97
CA VAL A 136 -13.98 -5.43 8.46
C VAL A 136 -14.38 -6.83 7.96
N GLN A 137 -15.68 -7.08 7.73
CA GLN A 137 -16.15 -8.33 7.15
C GLN A 137 -15.67 -8.55 5.71
N TYR A 138 -15.61 -7.48 4.90
CA TYR A 138 -15.14 -7.58 3.51
C TYR A 138 -13.63 -7.36 3.37
N PHE A 139 -13.05 -6.53 4.24
CA PHE A 139 -11.63 -6.22 4.24
C PHE A 139 -11.10 -6.14 5.67
N ASN A 140 -10.50 -7.24 6.12
CA ASN A 140 -9.80 -7.27 7.39
C ASN A 140 -8.40 -6.66 7.24
N SER A 141 -8.29 -5.36 7.54
CA SER A 141 -7.04 -4.61 7.48
C SER A 141 -6.01 -5.02 8.54
N ASP A 142 -6.45 -5.65 9.63
CA ASP A 142 -5.60 -6.03 10.75
C ASP A 142 -4.84 -7.33 10.50
N GLN A 143 -5.11 -7.97 9.36
CA GLN A 143 -4.36 -9.14 8.90
C GLN A 143 -2.89 -8.76 8.72
N LYS A 144 -2.05 -9.42 9.51
CA LYS A 144 -0.60 -9.31 9.42
C LYS A 144 -0.10 -10.06 8.20
N VAL A 145 0.03 -9.35 7.09
CA VAL A 145 0.54 -9.88 5.82
C VAL A 145 1.92 -9.29 5.52
N ASP A 146 2.75 -10.08 4.83
CA ASP A 146 4.01 -9.59 4.29
C ASP A 146 3.76 -8.84 2.97
N TYR A 147 3.98 -7.53 2.99
CA TYR A 147 3.78 -6.65 1.85
C TYR A 147 5.11 -6.34 1.18
N LYS A 148 5.21 -6.68 -0.11
CA LYS A 148 6.37 -6.37 -0.95
C LYS A 148 6.14 -5.05 -1.68
N CYS A 149 6.59 -3.96 -1.07
CA CYS A 149 6.41 -2.61 -1.59
C CYS A 149 7.56 -2.16 -2.48
N THR A 150 7.22 -1.54 -3.61
CA THR A 150 8.17 -0.92 -4.55
C THR A 150 7.72 0.50 -4.91
N PRO A 151 8.64 1.44 -5.17
CA PRO A 151 8.26 2.74 -5.74
C PRO A 151 7.49 2.55 -7.04
N TRP A 152 6.53 3.43 -7.31
CA TRP A 152 5.77 3.40 -8.57
C TRP A 152 5.51 4.80 -9.11
N LEU A 153 5.33 4.89 -10.42
CA LEU A 153 4.82 6.10 -11.06
C LEU A 153 3.30 6.11 -10.91
N VAL A 154 2.78 7.15 -10.25
CA VAL A 154 1.35 7.26 -9.92
C VAL A 154 0.53 7.36 -11.19
N ASP A 155 -0.41 6.42 -11.34
CA ASP A 155 -1.49 6.48 -12.31
C ASP A 155 -2.77 6.93 -11.60
N ALA A 156 -3.24 8.14 -11.92
CA ALA A 156 -4.44 8.73 -11.30
C ALA A 156 -5.71 7.92 -11.59
N SER A 157 -5.75 7.18 -12.70
CA SER A 157 -6.92 6.35 -13.06
C SER A 157 -7.16 5.22 -12.06
N LYS A 158 -6.12 4.74 -11.34
CA LYS A 158 -6.25 3.71 -10.31
C LYS A 158 -7.14 4.13 -9.14
N PHE A 159 -7.26 5.44 -8.91
CA PHE A 159 -8.05 6.02 -7.81
C PHE A 159 -9.41 6.55 -8.27
N THR A 160 -9.78 6.33 -9.53
CA THR A 160 -11.11 6.66 -10.05
C THR A 160 -11.95 5.39 -10.10
N PRO A 161 -13.14 5.35 -9.47
CA PRO A 161 -14.01 4.18 -9.55
C PRO A 161 -14.46 3.94 -11.01
N PRO A 162 -14.59 2.68 -11.46
CA PRO A 162 -15.03 2.38 -12.83
C PRO A 162 -16.47 2.87 -13.09
N SER A 163 -16.71 3.50 -14.24
CA SER A 163 -18.02 4.06 -14.60
C SER A 163 -19.10 3.01 -14.89
N ASN A 164 -18.69 1.76 -15.14
CA ASN A 164 -19.59 0.63 -15.38
C ASN A 164 -20.11 -0.02 -14.08
N ILE A 165 -19.58 0.36 -12.91
CA ILE A 165 -20.06 -0.12 -11.62
C ILE A 165 -21.02 0.91 -11.03
N LYS A 166 -22.23 0.47 -10.70
CA LYS A 166 -23.18 1.31 -9.95
C LYS A 166 -22.81 1.25 -8.47
N PHE A 167 -22.62 2.42 -7.87
CA PHE A 167 -22.32 2.55 -6.45
C PHE A 167 -23.55 3.05 -5.70
N THR A 168 -24.00 2.26 -4.72
CA THR A 168 -24.98 2.70 -3.75
C THR A 168 -24.26 3.56 -2.70
N ASP A 169 -24.71 4.80 -2.52
CA ASP A 169 -24.13 5.72 -1.54
C ASP A 169 -24.72 5.44 -0.15
N LEU A 170 -23.86 4.92 0.73
CA LEU A 170 -24.17 4.61 2.13
C LEU A 170 -23.57 5.66 3.09
N SER A 171 -23.06 6.79 2.58
CA SER A 171 -22.48 7.85 3.43
C SER A 171 -23.53 8.50 4.35
N SER A 172 -24.80 8.54 3.94
CA SER A 172 -25.92 8.96 4.79
C SER A 172 -26.47 7.82 5.67
N PHE A 173 -26.00 6.60 5.48
CA PHE A 173 -26.42 5.44 6.23
C PHE A 173 -25.62 5.38 7.54
N THR A 174 -26.04 6.16 8.53
CA THR A 174 -25.55 5.95 9.90
C THR A 174 -26.20 4.69 10.45
N LEU A 175 -25.48 3.57 10.39
CA LEU A 175 -25.80 2.45 11.27
C LEU A 175 -25.77 2.97 12.71
N PRO A 176 -26.82 2.73 13.50
CA PRO A 176 -26.73 2.98 14.93
C PRO A 176 -25.55 2.17 15.47
N LYS A 177 -24.69 2.81 16.24
CA LYS A 177 -23.92 2.03 17.22
C LYS A 177 -24.95 1.23 18.01
N SER A 178 -24.79 -0.09 18.01
CA SER A 178 -25.59 -1.03 18.80
C SER A 178 -25.93 -0.40 20.15
N GLY A 179 -27.22 -0.12 20.40
CA GLY A 179 -27.73 0.26 21.72
C GLY A 179 -28.30 1.66 21.89
N ALA A 180 -28.19 2.62 20.97
CA ALA A 180 -28.91 3.90 21.10
C ALA A 180 -29.07 4.65 19.78
N GLY A 181 -30.30 4.71 19.26
CA GLY A 181 -30.73 5.83 18.41
C GLY A 181 -30.98 5.58 16.91
N ALA A 182 -30.98 4.35 16.40
CA ALA A 182 -31.58 4.17 15.07
C ALA A 182 -33.09 4.21 15.15
N SER A 183 -33.67 5.06 14.32
CA SER A 183 -35.08 5.03 14.02
C SER A 183 -35.37 3.92 13.00
N CYS A 184 -36.56 3.32 13.07
CA CYS A 184 -37.04 2.33 12.11
C CYS A 184 -37.00 2.80 10.66
N SER A 185 -37.05 4.13 10.44
CA SER A 185 -36.90 4.74 9.12
C SER A 185 -35.56 4.45 8.45
N THR A 186 -34.51 4.12 9.21
CA THR A 186 -33.21 3.71 8.65
C THR A 186 -33.33 2.38 7.89
N CYS A 187 -34.23 1.48 8.30
CA CYS A 187 -34.46 0.22 7.59
C CYS A 187 -35.19 0.39 6.25
N ASN A 188 -35.82 1.54 6.00
CA ASN A 188 -36.49 1.81 4.72
C ASN A 188 -35.53 2.07 3.55
N TYR A 189 -34.23 2.27 3.85
CA TYR A 189 -33.18 2.33 2.82
C TYR A 189 -32.68 0.95 2.38
N LEU A 190 -33.10 -0.11 3.06
CA LEU A 190 -32.81 -1.50 2.71
C LEU A 190 -33.99 -2.11 1.94
N SER A 191 -33.73 -3.21 1.24
CA SER A 191 -34.75 -4.00 0.55
C SER A 191 -34.59 -5.48 0.83
N GLY A 192 -35.66 -6.26 0.66
CA GLY A 192 -35.61 -7.71 0.85
C GLY A 192 -35.24 -8.11 2.28
N ASP A 193 -34.44 -9.16 2.39
CA ASP A 193 -34.09 -9.80 3.67
C ASP A 193 -33.27 -8.89 4.59
N ASP A 194 -32.52 -7.95 4.03
CA ASP A 194 -31.75 -6.95 4.80
C ASP A 194 -32.66 -5.96 5.51
N LYS A 195 -33.77 -5.55 4.86
CA LYS A 195 -34.80 -4.71 5.50
C LYS A 195 -35.48 -5.48 6.63
N ALA A 196 -35.86 -6.73 6.37
CA ALA A 196 -36.50 -7.58 7.38
C ALA A 196 -35.61 -7.77 8.61
N SER A 197 -34.33 -8.06 8.39
CA SER A 197 -33.34 -8.24 9.45
C SER A 197 -33.09 -6.95 10.25
N CYS A 198 -33.01 -5.80 9.57
CA CYS A 198 -32.88 -4.49 10.22
C CYS A 198 -34.09 -4.16 11.10
N LEU A 199 -35.31 -4.35 10.58
CA LEU A 199 -36.54 -4.09 11.33
C LEU A 199 -36.64 -5.01 12.55
N GLN A 200 -36.30 -6.28 12.39
CA GLN A 200 -36.29 -7.26 13.47
C GLN A 200 -35.27 -6.90 14.55
N GLN A 201 -34.04 -6.54 14.18
CA GLN A 201 -32.98 -6.17 15.12
C GLN A 201 -33.28 -4.89 15.90
N LEU A 202 -34.00 -3.94 15.28
CA LEU A 202 -34.42 -2.68 15.91
C LEU A 202 -35.80 -2.77 16.57
N ASN A 203 -36.42 -3.95 16.56
CA ASN A 203 -37.76 -4.22 17.09
C ASN A 203 -38.81 -3.23 16.54
N CYS A 204 -38.69 -2.94 15.24
CA CYS A 204 -39.55 -2.06 14.49
C CYS A 204 -40.77 -2.80 13.93
N PRO A 205 -41.94 -2.15 13.83
CA PRO A 205 -43.10 -2.77 13.19
C PRO A 205 -42.79 -3.10 11.73
N SER A 206 -43.13 -4.32 11.31
CA SER A 206 -43.13 -4.70 9.90
C SER A 206 -44.32 -4.03 9.21
N GLU A 207 -44.06 -3.18 8.22
CA GLU A 207 -45.08 -2.70 7.26
C GLU A 207 -45.47 -3.79 6.27
#